data_AF-A0A9J7MF94-F1
#
_entry.id   AF-A0A9J7MF94-F1
#
_cell.length_a   1.000
_cell.length_b   1.000
_cell.length_c   1.000
_cell.angle_alpha   90.00
_cell.angle_beta   90.00
_cell.angle_gamma   90.00
#
_symmetry.space_group_name_H-M   'P 1'
#
loop_
_entity.id
_entity.type
_entity.pdbx_description
1 polymer ?
#
loop_
_entity_poly.entity_id
_entity_poly.type
_entity_poly.pdbx_seq_one_letter_code
_entity_poly.pdbx_strand_id
1 'polypeptide(L)'
;MRSAGRLFRSWDASLVIFLATWLLPSAHVQSMSYFDEETFDSDPDHLRCPEDKIITEVYPCADRDGNKVAKCFRRRCCPGYHYVLGRCVSEDMDVCADSPCEQQCTNNFGRVLCTCYPGYQLDKQRYLAGKKPYCIDLNECEFENGGCSQLCVNTEGSYRCACKQDYRLANDSKTCVQTGNGSSPLSA
;
A
#
# COMPACT_ATOMS: atom_id res chain seq x y z
N MET A 1 25.37 13.97 -78.45
CA MET A 1 25.32 13.46 -79.84
C MET A 1 25.21 11.94 -79.78
N ARG A 2 24.18 11.37 -80.45
CA ARG A 2 23.97 9.94 -80.81
C ARG A 2 23.75 8.98 -79.62
N SER A 3 22.92 7.95 -79.62
CA SER A 3 21.86 7.39 -80.50
C SER A 3 21.29 6.21 -79.68
N ALA A 4 20.00 6.19 -79.32
CA ALA A 4 18.90 5.39 -79.86
C ALA A 4 19.03 3.83 -79.84
N GLY A 5 18.01 3.17 -79.28
CA GLY A 5 17.61 1.77 -79.49
C GLY A 5 17.74 0.86 -78.24
N ARG A 6 16.78 0.03 -77.80
CA ARG A 6 15.58 -0.51 -78.45
C ARG A 6 14.61 -1.12 -77.40
N LEU A 7 13.32 -0.94 -77.68
CA LEU A 7 12.22 -1.93 -77.66
C LEU A 7 11.89 -2.69 -76.36
N PHE A 8 10.76 -2.34 -75.75
CA PHE A 8 9.80 -3.35 -75.28
C PHE A 8 8.46 -3.13 -75.97
N ARG A 9 7.91 -4.25 -76.45
CA ARG A 9 6.79 -4.36 -77.40
C ARG A 9 5.44 -4.05 -76.76
N SER A 10 4.62 -3.38 -77.55
CA SER A 10 3.17 -3.25 -77.44
C SER A 10 2.46 -4.60 -77.52
N TRP A 11 1.40 -4.79 -76.73
CA TRP A 11 0.25 -5.60 -77.11
C TRP A 11 -1.03 -4.80 -76.83
N ASP A 12 -1.96 -4.93 -77.77
CA ASP A 12 -3.07 -4.05 -78.10
C ASP A 12 -4.14 -3.83 -77.03
N ALA A 13 -4.68 -2.62 -77.07
CA ALA A 13 -5.98 -2.27 -76.55
C ALA A 13 -7.06 -2.76 -77.53
N SER A 14 -8.04 -3.52 -77.05
CA SER A 14 -9.31 -3.67 -77.75
C SER A 14 -10.45 -3.64 -76.73
N LEU A 15 -11.17 -2.52 -76.79
CA LEU A 15 -12.57 -2.31 -76.49
C LEU A 15 -13.37 -3.55 -76.05
N VAL A 16 -13.91 -3.49 -74.83
CA VAL A 16 -15.32 -3.86 -74.63
C VAL A 16 -15.94 -2.84 -73.68
N ILE A 17 -16.72 -1.93 -74.26
CA ILE A 17 -17.67 -1.07 -73.57
C ILE A 17 -18.95 -1.89 -73.39
N PHE A 18 -19.34 -2.19 -72.14
CA PHE A 18 -20.74 -2.44 -71.81
C PHE A 18 -21.07 -1.82 -70.45
N LEU A 19 -21.68 -0.64 -70.55
CA LEU A 19 -22.81 -0.13 -69.78
C LEU A 19 -22.78 -0.29 -68.25
N ALA A 20 -22.66 0.86 -67.60
CA ALA A 20 -23.06 1.08 -66.22
C ALA A 20 -24.55 0.77 -66.01
N THR A 21 -24.86 -0.05 -65.02
CA THR A 21 -26.10 0.06 -64.26
C THR A 21 -25.78 -0.07 -62.78
N TRP A 22 -26.21 0.95 -62.04
CA TRP A 22 -26.12 1.11 -60.60
C TRP A 22 -26.71 -0.10 -59.85
N LEU A 23 -26.07 -0.49 -58.72
CA LEU A 23 -26.66 -0.83 -57.42
C LEU A 23 -25.59 -1.51 -56.52
N LEU A 24 -25.08 -0.76 -55.53
CA LEU A 24 -24.58 -1.31 -54.25
C LEU A 24 -25.82 -1.67 -53.38
N PRO A 25 -25.75 -2.49 -52.30
CA PRO A 25 -24.58 -3.01 -51.58
C PRO A 25 -24.62 -4.55 -51.39
N SER A 26 -23.52 -5.23 -51.08
CA SER A 26 -23.18 -5.60 -49.70
C SER A 26 -21.77 -6.16 -49.66
N ALA A 27 -20.91 -5.52 -48.88
CA ALA A 27 -19.61 -6.07 -48.54
C ALA A 27 -19.81 -7.32 -47.68
N HIS A 28 -19.48 -8.48 -48.26
CA HIS A 28 -19.38 -9.74 -47.53
C HIS A 28 -18.02 -9.74 -46.83
N VAL A 29 -17.99 -9.42 -45.53
CA VAL A 29 -16.82 -9.68 -44.69
C VAL A 29 -16.79 -11.18 -44.41
N GLN A 30 -15.71 -11.83 -44.81
CA GLN A 30 -15.39 -13.21 -44.46
C GLN A 30 -15.08 -13.30 -42.95
N SER A 31 -15.75 -14.19 -42.23
CA SER A 31 -15.32 -14.66 -40.91
C SER A 31 -14.86 -16.12 -41.01
N MET A 32 -13.55 -16.32 -40.98
CA MET A 32 -12.88 -17.51 -40.44
C MET A 32 -12.11 -16.97 -39.22
N SER A 33 -11.96 -17.62 -38.08
CA SER A 33 -12.33 -18.94 -37.56
C SER A 33 -11.83 -18.91 -36.09
N TYR A 34 -12.35 -19.81 -35.25
CA TYR A 34 -11.66 -20.26 -34.02
C TYR A 34 -11.65 -19.28 -32.84
N PHE A 35 -12.58 -19.46 -31.90
CA PHE A 35 -12.25 -19.52 -30.47
C PHE A 35 -13.30 -20.41 -29.79
N ASP A 36 -12.78 -21.41 -29.07
CA ASP A 36 -13.51 -22.49 -28.42
C ASP A 36 -14.66 -21.99 -27.52
N GLU A 37 -15.75 -22.77 -27.48
CA GLU A 37 -16.64 -22.83 -26.32
C GLU A 37 -15.78 -23.08 -25.08
N GLU A 38 -15.44 -22.03 -24.34
CA GLU A 38 -15.01 -22.23 -22.96
C GLU A 38 -16.22 -22.78 -22.22
N THR A 39 -16.11 -24.05 -21.84
CA THR A 39 -16.91 -24.76 -20.85
C THR A 39 -17.49 -23.79 -19.84
N PHE A 40 -18.81 -23.62 -19.91
CA PHE A 40 -19.62 -22.97 -18.90
C PHE A 40 -19.52 -23.84 -17.63
N ASP A 41 -18.48 -23.61 -16.83
CA ASP A 41 -18.39 -24.15 -15.49
C ASP A 41 -19.39 -23.37 -14.64
N SER A 42 -20.52 -24.03 -14.36
CA SER A 42 -21.60 -23.51 -13.56
C SER A 42 -21.20 -23.55 -12.08
N ASP A 43 -20.27 -22.68 -11.68
CA ASP A 43 -20.05 -22.32 -10.28
C ASP A 43 -20.41 -20.84 -10.07
N PRO A 44 -21.57 -20.54 -9.46
CA PRO A 44 -22.08 -19.16 -9.33
C PRO A 44 -21.31 -18.28 -8.33
N ASP A 45 -20.34 -18.83 -7.57
CA ASP A 45 -19.60 -18.09 -6.55
C ASP A 45 -18.13 -17.76 -6.90
N HIS A 46 -17.62 -18.23 -8.05
CA HIS A 46 -16.28 -17.85 -8.53
C HIS A 46 -16.38 -16.91 -9.73
N LEU A 47 -16.74 -15.64 -9.46
CA LEU A 47 -16.35 -14.55 -10.34
C LEU A 47 -14.84 -14.68 -10.55
N ARG A 48 -14.37 -15.05 -11.75
CA ARG A 48 -12.94 -15.10 -12.07
C ARG A 48 -12.34 -13.73 -11.79
N CYS A 49 -11.77 -13.60 -10.60
CA CYS A 49 -11.14 -12.38 -10.17
C CYS A 49 -9.91 -12.18 -11.07
N PRO A 50 -9.78 -11.03 -11.77
CA PRO A 50 -8.65 -10.77 -12.66
C PRO A 50 -7.29 -10.91 -11.94
N GLU A 51 -6.20 -11.03 -12.70
CA GLU A 51 -4.86 -11.13 -12.09
C GLU A 51 -4.51 -9.91 -11.22
N ASP A 52 -4.95 -8.72 -11.61
CA ASP A 52 -4.79 -7.47 -10.84
C ASP A 52 -5.79 -7.34 -9.66
N LYS A 53 -6.68 -8.32 -9.50
CA LYS A 53 -7.71 -8.41 -8.47
C LYS A 53 -8.71 -7.24 -8.47
N ILE A 54 -8.84 -6.54 -9.60
CA ILE A 54 -9.72 -5.38 -9.75
C ILE A 54 -10.91 -5.71 -10.65
N ILE A 55 -12.11 -5.65 -10.09
CA ILE A 55 -13.37 -5.73 -10.83
C ILE A 55 -13.72 -4.31 -11.30
N THR A 56 -13.94 -4.16 -12.61
CA THR A 56 -14.43 -2.91 -13.20
C THR A 56 -15.89 -3.07 -13.58
N GLU A 57 -16.76 -2.38 -12.85
CA GLU A 57 -18.19 -2.32 -13.12
C GLU A 57 -18.49 -1.17 -14.07
N VAL A 58 -19.27 -1.45 -15.11
CA VAL A 58 -19.63 -0.48 -16.14
C VAL A 58 -21.11 -0.19 -16.04
N TYR A 59 -21.49 1.08 -15.91
CA TYR A 59 -22.89 1.46 -15.69
C TYR A 59 -23.26 2.77 -16.41
N PRO A 60 -24.53 2.94 -16.80
CA PRO A 60 -25.03 4.21 -17.35
C PRO A 60 -24.95 5.32 -16.29
N CYS A 61 -24.54 6.51 -16.69
CA CYS A 61 -24.43 7.67 -15.80
C CYS A 61 -24.54 8.97 -16.60
N ALA A 62 -24.55 10.08 -15.88
CA ALA A 62 -24.47 11.43 -16.46
C ALA A 62 -23.22 12.16 -15.95
N ASP A 63 -22.78 13.19 -16.67
CA ASP A 63 -21.74 14.10 -16.20
C ASP A 63 -22.25 15.02 -15.06
N ARG A 64 -21.40 15.95 -14.61
CA ARG A 64 -21.74 16.88 -13.54
C ARG A 64 -22.87 17.86 -13.91
N ASP A 65 -23.10 18.06 -15.20
CA ASP A 65 -24.12 18.96 -15.75
C ASP A 65 -25.42 18.21 -16.10
N GLY A 66 -25.46 16.90 -15.84
CA GLY A 66 -26.63 16.05 -16.09
C GLY A 66 -26.73 15.52 -17.52
N ASN A 67 -25.71 15.71 -18.36
CA ASN A 67 -25.71 15.16 -19.71
C ASN A 67 -25.38 13.66 -19.68
N LYS A 68 -26.11 12.86 -20.47
CA LYS A 68 -25.83 11.43 -20.60
C LYS A 68 -24.44 11.22 -21.19
N VAL A 69 -23.61 10.44 -20.49
CA VAL A 69 -22.31 9.99 -21.02
C VAL A 69 -22.42 8.53 -21.48
N ALA A 70 -21.46 8.09 -22.29
CA ALA A 70 -21.49 6.76 -22.89
C ALA A 70 -21.60 5.65 -21.84
N LYS A 71 -20.66 5.59 -20.88
CA LYS A 71 -20.65 4.71 -19.69
C LYS A 71 -19.73 5.28 -18.61
N CYS A 72 -20.01 5.00 -17.35
CA CYS A 72 -19.07 5.20 -16.23
C CYS A 72 -18.40 3.88 -15.84
N PHE A 73 -17.25 4.01 -15.18
CA PHE A 73 -16.47 2.89 -14.67
C PHE A 73 -16.30 3.04 -13.17
N ARG A 74 -16.64 1.99 -12.41
CA ARG A 74 -16.34 1.88 -10.98
C ARG A 74 -15.40 0.70 -10.78
N ARG A 75 -14.24 0.95 -10.18
CA ARG A 75 -13.26 -0.09 -9.86
C ARG A 75 -13.42 -0.49 -8.39
N ARG A 76 -13.42 -1.78 -8.11
CA ARG A 76 -13.42 -2.34 -6.75
C ARG A 76 -12.47 -3.53 -6.68
N CYS A 77 -11.95 -3.81 -5.50
CA CYS A 77 -11.24 -5.06 -5.28
C CYS A 77 -12.23 -6.24 -5.24
N CYS A 78 -11.74 -7.43 -5.61
CA CYS A 78 -12.48 -8.67 -5.43
C CYS A 78 -12.82 -8.92 -3.95
N PRO A 79 -13.83 -9.76 -3.64
CA PRO A 79 -14.07 -10.22 -2.28
C PRO A 79 -12.80 -10.80 -1.64
N GLY A 80 -12.53 -10.45 -0.38
CA GLY A 80 -11.30 -10.84 0.33
C GLY A 80 -10.06 -10.01 -0.04
N TYR A 81 -10.22 -8.91 -0.78
CA TYR A 81 -9.13 -7.98 -1.13
C TYR A 81 -9.51 -6.52 -0.82
N HIS A 82 -8.51 -5.73 -0.44
CA HIS A 82 -8.66 -4.30 -0.15
C HIS A 82 -7.67 -3.43 -0.92
N TYR A 83 -8.08 -2.18 -1.18
CA TYR A 83 -7.26 -1.23 -1.91
C TYR A 83 -6.21 -0.57 -0.98
N VAL A 84 -4.94 -0.89 -1.23
CA VAL A 84 -3.78 -0.44 -0.45
C VAL A 84 -2.73 0.11 -1.42
N LEU A 85 -2.39 1.40 -1.27
CA LEU A 85 -1.31 2.07 -2.03
C LEU A 85 -1.34 1.81 -3.55
N GLY A 86 -2.54 1.82 -4.16
CA GLY A 86 -2.68 1.67 -5.61
C GLY A 86 -2.93 0.25 -6.10
N ARG A 87 -3.01 -0.75 -5.22
CA ARG A 87 -3.21 -2.17 -5.58
C ARG A 87 -4.22 -2.85 -4.66
N CYS A 88 -4.83 -3.94 -5.13
CA CYS A 88 -5.68 -4.80 -4.32
C CYS A 88 -4.82 -5.89 -3.65
N VAL A 89 -4.86 -5.96 -2.31
CA VAL A 89 -4.12 -6.95 -1.51
C VAL A 89 -5.10 -7.80 -0.71
N SER A 90 -4.79 -9.08 -0.52
CA SER A 90 -5.70 -10.00 0.17
C SER A 90 -5.77 -9.72 1.66
N GLU A 91 -6.95 -9.90 2.25
CA GLU A 91 -7.21 -9.82 3.69
C GLU A 91 -6.43 -10.90 4.47
N ASP A 92 -6.26 -12.08 3.87
CA ASP A 92 -5.58 -13.23 4.47
C ASP A 92 -4.05 -13.24 4.29
N MET A 93 -3.48 -12.20 3.66
CA MET A 93 -2.02 -12.11 3.55
C MET A 93 -1.43 -11.81 4.93
N ASP A 94 -0.69 -12.75 5.51
CA ASP A 94 0.09 -12.49 6.72
C ASP A 94 1.33 -11.65 6.39
N VAL A 95 1.14 -10.33 6.36
CA VAL A 95 2.21 -9.34 6.21
C VAL A 95 3.23 -9.37 7.35
N CYS A 96 2.95 -10.06 8.46
CA CYS A 96 3.84 -10.19 9.61
C CYS A 96 4.71 -11.46 9.58
N ALA A 97 4.49 -12.38 8.64
CA ALA A 97 5.20 -13.67 8.55
C ALA A 97 6.72 -13.51 8.47
N ASP A 98 7.20 -12.51 7.73
CA ASP A 98 8.64 -12.24 7.55
C ASP A 98 9.24 -11.28 8.60
N SER A 99 8.56 -11.10 9.74
CA SER A 99 9.01 -10.23 10.85
C SER A 99 9.44 -8.82 10.36
N PRO A 100 8.56 -8.05 9.70
CA PRO A 100 8.89 -6.76 9.10
C PRO A 100 9.14 -5.65 10.14
N CYS A 101 8.73 -5.86 11.39
CA CYS A 101 8.90 -4.93 12.49
C CYS A 101 10.06 -5.37 13.39
N GLU A 102 10.62 -4.45 14.18
CA GLU A 102 11.57 -4.82 15.24
C GLU A 102 10.86 -5.41 16.46
N GLN A 103 9.76 -4.78 16.89
CA GLN A 103 8.98 -5.18 18.05
C GLN A 103 7.63 -5.76 17.60
N GLN A 104 6.54 -5.02 17.77
CA GLN A 104 5.20 -5.56 17.51
C GLN A 104 4.79 -5.36 16.05
N CYS A 105 4.24 -6.42 15.45
CA CYS A 105 3.62 -6.39 14.12
C CYS A 105 2.15 -6.77 14.24
N THR A 106 1.29 -6.00 13.60
CA THR A 106 -0.13 -6.32 13.45
C THR A 106 -0.52 -6.23 11.98
N ASN A 107 -1.25 -7.23 11.51
CA ASN A 107 -1.85 -7.20 10.18
C ASN A 107 -3.10 -6.33 10.22
N ASN A 108 -3.08 -5.23 9.48
CA ASN A 108 -4.19 -4.30 9.36
C ASN A 108 -4.70 -4.28 7.92
N PHE A 109 -5.57 -5.25 7.56
CA PHE A 109 -6.16 -5.38 6.23
C PHE A 109 -5.10 -5.48 5.10
N GLY A 110 -4.12 -6.37 5.26
CA GLY A 110 -3.01 -6.50 4.31
C GLY A 110 -1.99 -5.37 4.37
N ARG A 111 -2.02 -4.54 5.42
CA ARG A 111 -0.98 -3.55 5.73
C ARG A 111 -0.21 -3.97 6.98
N VAL A 112 1.11 -3.80 6.92
CA VAL A 112 1.95 -3.93 8.10
C VAL A 112 1.74 -2.70 9.00
N LEU A 113 1.26 -2.94 10.21
CA LEU A 113 1.25 -1.93 11.27
C LEU A 113 2.28 -2.32 12.33
N CYS A 114 3.40 -1.60 12.37
CA CYS A 114 4.42 -1.77 13.39
C CYS A 114 4.15 -0.85 14.59
N THR A 115 4.13 -1.42 15.78
CA THR A 115 4.04 -0.69 17.05
C THR A 115 5.22 -1.03 17.95
N CYS A 116 5.49 -0.15 18.91
CA CYS A 116 6.55 -0.36 19.91
C CYS A 116 5.94 -0.79 21.25
N TYR A 117 6.72 -1.50 22.05
CA TYR A 117 6.40 -1.81 23.44
C TYR A 117 6.28 -0.52 24.26
N PRO A 118 5.54 -0.53 25.40
CA PRO A 118 5.55 0.58 26.34
C PRO A 118 6.98 0.99 26.72
N GLY A 119 7.22 2.30 26.85
CA GLY A 119 8.56 2.86 27.09
C GLY A 119 9.42 3.01 25.83
N TYR A 120 8.89 2.76 24.64
CA TYR A 120 9.58 2.97 23.36
C TYR A 120 8.74 3.82 22.42
N GLN A 121 9.41 4.46 21.46
CA GLN A 121 8.79 5.21 20.37
C GLN A 121 9.40 4.85 19.02
N LEU A 122 8.61 4.96 17.96
CA LEU A 122 9.10 4.69 16.61
C LEU A 122 10.10 5.77 16.18
N ASP A 123 11.26 5.37 15.67
CA ASP A 123 12.21 6.24 14.99
C ASP A 123 11.61 6.70 13.64
N LYS A 124 10.89 7.82 13.70
CA LYS A 124 10.21 8.43 12.56
C LYS A 124 11.19 8.82 11.46
N GLN A 125 12.40 9.27 11.80
CA GLN A 125 13.36 9.72 10.80
C GLN A 125 13.86 8.53 9.97
N ARG A 126 14.23 7.43 10.65
CA ARG A 126 14.60 6.18 9.99
C ARG A 126 13.46 5.60 9.16
N TYR A 127 12.23 5.62 9.69
CA TYR A 127 11.05 5.15 8.97
C TYR A 127 10.79 5.96 7.69
N LEU A 128 10.84 7.30 7.77
CA LEU A 128 10.66 8.19 6.61
C LEU A 128 11.79 8.07 5.58
N ALA A 129 12.97 7.63 6.00
CA ALA A 129 14.08 7.29 5.12
C ALA A 129 13.92 5.93 4.42
N GLY A 130 12.77 5.26 4.55
CA GLY A 130 12.48 3.97 3.92
C GLY A 130 13.21 2.78 4.54
N LYS A 131 13.76 2.92 5.75
CA LYS A 131 14.41 1.83 6.48
C LYS A 131 13.38 1.06 7.31
N LYS A 132 13.75 -0.17 7.73
CA LYS A 132 12.93 -1.02 8.61
C LYS A 132 12.46 -0.21 9.85
N PRO A 133 11.16 -0.26 10.21
CA PRO A 133 10.63 0.35 11.43
C PRO A 133 11.43 -0.08 12.66
N TYR A 134 11.89 0.90 13.43
CA TYR A 134 12.77 0.71 14.57
C TYR A 134 12.24 1.48 15.79
N CYS A 135 12.29 0.87 16.95
CA CYS A 135 11.79 1.40 18.20
C CYS A 135 12.98 1.85 19.05
N ILE A 136 13.03 3.15 19.35
CA ILE A 136 14.02 3.71 20.25
C ILE A 136 13.40 3.83 21.64
N ASP A 137 14.22 3.59 22.64
CA ASP A 137 13.88 3.82 24.04
C ASP A 137 13.42 5.26 24.26
N LEU A 138 12.31 5.42 24.98
CA LEU A 138 11.80 6.72 25.37
C LEU A 138 12.43 7.09 26.71
N ASN A 139 13.31 8.08 26.71
CA ASN A 139 13.89 8.56 27.96
C ASN A 139 12.89 9.42 28.75
N GLU A 140 12.16 8.82 29.69
CA GLU A 140 11.20 9.56 30.50
C GLU A 140 11.84 10.55 31.47
N CYS A 141 13.15 10.44 31.74
CA CYS A 141 13.88 11.40 32.57
C CYS A 141 14.02 12.78 31.91
N GLU A 142 13.95 12.85 30.57
CA GLU A 142 13.99 14.13 29.84
C GLU A 142 12.73 14.97 30.07
N PHE A 143 11.63 14.35 30.52
CA PHE A 143 10.38 15.03 30.79
C PHE A 143 10.08 15.05 32.29
N GLU A 144 10.09 16.24 32.90
CA GLU A 144 9.81 16.44 34.33
C GLU A 144 10.61 15.50 35.27
N ASN A 145 11.84 15.12 34.88
CA ASN A 145 12.68 14.18 35.62
C ASN A 145 11.97 12.82 35.88
N GLY A 146 11.07 12.39 34.99
CA GLY A 146 10.21 11.21 35.19
C GLY A 146 9.29 11.33 36.41
N GLY A 147 9.05 12.53 36.93
CA GLY A 147 8.38 12.75 38.21
C GLY A 147 9.20 12.28 39.42
N CYS A 148 10.49 12.03 39.28
CA CYS A 148 11.38 11.71 40.39
C CYS A 148 11.68 12.95 41.22
N SER A 149 11.57 12.83 42.55
CA SER A 149 11.87 13.93 43.47
C SER A 149 13.34 14.34 43.50
N GLN A 150 14.26 13.42 43.16
CA GLN A 150 15.70 13.67 43.16
C GLN A 150 16.36 13.21 41.86
N LEU A 151 16.77 11.94 41.77
CA LEU A 151 17.50 11.44 40.62
C LEU A 151 16.58 10.57 39.77
N CYS A 152 16.60 10.78 38.46
CA CYS A 152 15.99 9.87 37.49
C CYS A 152 17.09 9.09 36.77
N VAL A 153 16.89 7.78 36.64
CA VAL A 153 17.78 6.90 35.90
C VAL A 153 16.96 6.24 34.81
N ASN A 154 17.27 6.60 33.57
CA ASN A 154 16.66 5.97 32.40
C ASN A 154 17.14 4.53 32.26
N THR A 155 16.25 3.64 31.83
CA THR A 155 16.53 2.22 31.61
C THR A 155 15.86 1.76 30.32
N GLU A 156 16.24 0.61 29.78
CA GLU A 156 15.63 0.14 28.54
C GLU A 156 14.13 -0.18 28.74
N GLY A 157 13.26 0.57 28.05
CA GLY A 157 11.81 0.46 28.09
C GLY A 157 11.15 1.00 29.36
N SER A 158 11.89 1.71 30.22
CA SER A 158 11.36 2.28 31.46
C SER A 158 12.34 3.22 32.13
N TYR A 159 12.06 3.63 33.36
CA TYR A 159 12.96 4.41 34.18
C TYR A 159 12.70 4.14 35.65
N ARG A 160 13.65 4.55 36.48
CA ARG A 160 13.51 4.45 37.94
C ARG A 160 14.05 5.68 38.63
N CYS A 161 13.43 6.00 39.75
CA CYS A 161 13.93 7.05 40.62
C CYS A 161 15.00 6.50 41.57
N ALA A 162 15.99 7.33 41.87
CA ALA A 162 17.03 7.06 42.84
C ALA A 162 17.17 8.27 43.78
N CYS A 163 17.68 7.99 44.99
CA CYS A 163 17.88 9.01 46.01
C CYS A 163 19.36 9.29 46.21
N LYS A 164 19.66 10.55 46.56
CA LYS A 164 20.98 10.98 47.03
C LYS A 164 21.28 10.32 48.38
N GLN A 165 22.53 10.41 48.80
CA GLN A 165 22.98 9.93 50.10
C GLN A 165 22.11 10.50 51.24
N ASP A 166 21.84 9.68 52.25
CA ASP A 166 20.99 9.98 53.41
C ASP A 166 19.49 10.17 53.09
N TYR A 167 19.05 9.71 51.92
CA TYR A 167 17.63 9.61 51.55
C TYR A 167 17.29 8.19 51.12
N ARG A 168 16.05 7.76 51.40
CA ARG A 168 15.48 6.50 50.93
C ARG A 168 14.28 6.75 50.03
N LEU A 169 14.11 5.88 49.04
CA LEU A 169 12.95 5.93 48.14
C LEU A 169 11.70 5.50 48.92
N ALA A 170 10.65 6.30 48.85
CA ALA A 170 9.36 6.03 49.44
C ALA A 170 8.58 4.99 48.63
N ASN A 171 7.45 4.51 49.17
CA ASN A 171 6.63 3.46 48.57
C ASN A 171 5.98 3.88 47.24
N ASP A 172 5.90 5.18 46.96
CA ASP A 172 5.43 5.70 45.66
C ASP A 172 6.47 5.50 44.54
N SER A 173 7.68 5.02 44.86
CA SER A 173 8.80 4.84 43.94
C SER A 173 9.27 6.13 43.24
N LYS A 174 8.91 7.30 43.78
CA LYS A 174 9.21 8.63 43.21
C LYS A 174 9.85 9.57 44.23
N THR A 175 9.37 9.53 45.47
CA THR A 175 9.71 10.49 46.51
C THR A 175 10.87 9.99 47.36
N CYS A 176 11.87 10.82 47.59
CA CYS A 176 13.00 10.53 48.44
C CYS A 176 12.79 11.19 49.79
N VAL A 177 12.73 10.39 50.85
CA VAL A 177 12.57 10.87 52.23
C VAL A 177 13.89 10.73 52.97
N GLN A 178 14.26 11.75 53.74
CA GLN A 178 15.52 11.73 54.48
C GLN A 178 15.50 10.56 55.47
N THR A 179 16.52 9.70 55.39
CA THR A 179 16.78 8.74 56.46
C THR A 179 17.37 9.54 57.58
N GLY A 180 16.66 9.65 58.71
CA GLY A 180 17.08 10.50 59.83
C GLY A 180 18.49 10.17 60.31
N ASN A 181 19.47 10.88 59.78
CA ASN A 181 20.84 11.02 60.26
C ASN A 181 21.31 12.43 59.91
N GLY A 182 20.68 13.38 60.59
CA GLY A 182 21.10 14.77 60.72
C GLY A 182 21.13 15.23 62.18
N SER A 183 21.21 14.29 63.13
CA SER A 183 21.43 14.61 64.54
C SER A 183 22.36 13.58 65.18
N SER A 184 23.64 13.62 64.82
CA SER A 184 24.63 13.47 65.89
C SER A 184 24.58 14.78 66.68
N PRO A 185 24.14 14.78 67.95
CA PRO A 185 24.47 15.90 68.81
C PRO A 185 26.00 15.95 68.83
N LEU A 186 26.58 17.09 68.45
CA LEU A 186 27.95 17.40 68.84
C LEU A 186 27.94 17.46 70.36
N SER A 187 28.25 16.33 70.97
CA SER A 187 28.71 16.22 72.34
C SER A 187 30.12 16.78 72.38
N ALA A 188 30.28 18.02 72.84
CA ALA A 188 31.42 18.53 73.60
C ALA A 188 31.11 19.92 74.12
#